data_AF-A0A7X9AKD7-F1
#
_entry.id   AF-A0A7X9AKD7-F1
#
_cell.length_a   1.000
_cell.length_b   1.000
_cell.length_c   1.000
_cell.angle_alpha   90.00
_cell.angle_beta   90.00
_cell.angle_gamma   90.00
#
_symmetry.space_group_name_H-M   'P 1'
#
loop_
_entity.id
_entity.type
_entity.pdbx_description
1 polymer ?
#
loop_
_entity_poly.entity_id
_entity_poly.type
_entity_poly.pdbx_seq_one_letter_code
_entity_poly.pdbx_strand_id
1 'polypeptide(L)'
;SGIVSQLYADGIIEATSYGQKTVFDAAVMFARAEGIIPAPESSHAIRAAIDEAVKAKEAGEQKVILFNLSGNGYFDMTSYDYYFSGNMKDVEYSKENVEKSIAQLPTIE
;
A
#
# COMPACT_ATOMS: atom_id res chain seq x y z
N SER A 1 -3.68 15.68 -5.13
CA SER A 1 -3.74 16.97 -4.43
C SER A 1 -2.59 17.84 -4.91
N GLY A 2 -2.85 19.07 -5.38
CA GLY A 2 -1.81 19.95 -5.91
C GLY A 2 -0.68 20.22 -4.91
N ILE A 3 -1.01 20.34 -3.62
CA ILE A 3 -0.03 20.58 -2.55
C ILE A 3 0.91 19.37 -2.38
N VAL A 4 0.36 18.15 -2.27
CA VAL A 4 1.17 16.92 -2.11
C VAL A 4 2.09 16.71 -3.31
N SER A 5 1.58 16.94 -4.53
CA SER A 5 2.39 16.83 -5.75
C SER A 5 3.55 17.82 -5.78
N GLN A 6 3.31 19.08 -5.35
CA GLN A 6 4.37 20.09 -5.29
C GLN A 6 5.44 19.74 -4.23
N LEU A 7 5.04 19.30 -3.04
CA LEU A 7 5.98 18.88 -2.00
C LEU A 7 6.90 17.74 -2.46
N TYR A 8 6.38 16.80 -3.24
CA TYR A 8 7.19 15.73 -3.84
C TYR A 8 8.13 16.28 -4.92
N ALA A 9 7.63 17.14 -5.82
CA ALA A 9 8.45 17.76 -6.86
C ALA A 9 9.60 18.61 -6.29
N ASP A 10 9.37 19.25 -5.15
CA ASP A 10 10.35 20.06 -4.42
C ASP A 10 11.33 19.21 -3.57
N GLY A 11 11.15 17.89 -3.50
CA GLY A 11 12.00 16.97 -2.74
C GLY A 11 11.81 17.04 -1.21
N ILE A 12 10.67 17.57 -0.74
CA ILE A 12 10.36 17.71 0.69
C ILE A 12 9.79 16.39 1.27
N ILE A 13 9.13 15.59 0.43
CA ILE A 13 8.60 14.27 0.79
C ILE A 13 9.06 13.23 -0.22
N GLU A 14 9.14 11.98 0.24
CA GLU A 14 9.42 10.83 -0.60
C GLU A 14 8.11 10.09 -0.98
N ALA A 15 8.17 9.27 -2.03
CA ALA A 15 7.06 8.44 -2.46
C ALA A 15 7.50 6.99 -2.59
N THR A 16 6.63 6.07 -2.21
CA THR A 16 6.82 4.62 -2.35
C THR A 16 5.49 3.98 -2.78
N SER A 17 5.58 2.78 -3.35
CA SER A 17 4.43 2.00 -3.80
C SER A 17 4.63 0.54 -3.45
N TYR A 18 3.55 -0.16 -3.10
CA TYR A 18 3.59 -1.56 -2.69
C TYR A 18 2.61 -2.38 -3.52
N GLY A 19 2.95 -3.65 -3.76
CA GLY A 19 2.02 -4.63 -4.29
C GLY A 19 0.92 -4.93 -3.26
N GLN A 20 -0.30 -5.14 -3.74
CA GLN A 20 -1.47 -5.41 -2.91
C GLN A 20 -1.24 -6.58 -1.96
N LYS A 21 -0.59 -7.66 -2.41
CA LYS A 21 -0.31 -8.81 -1.56
C LYS A 21 0.57 -8.43 -0.36
N THR A 22 1.64 -7.66 -0.59
CA THR A 22 2.56 -7.24 0.48
C THR A 22 1.90 -6.29 1.49
N VAL A 23 0.90 -5.51 1.04
CA VAL A 23 0.08 -4.65 1.88
C VAL A 23 -0.80 -5.48 2.80
N PHE A 24 -1.45 -6.54 2.30
CA PHE A 24 -2.26 -7.44 3.12
C PHE A 24 -1.41 -8.33 4.04
N ASP A 25 -0.21 -8.74 3.61
CA ASP A 25 0.76 -9.41 4.49
C ASP A 25 1.04 -8.54 5.74
N ALA A 26 1.25 -7.22 5.54
CA ALA A 26 1.44 -6.25 6.62
C ALA A 26 0.17 -6.00 7.46
N ALA A 27 -0.99 -5.89 6.81
CA ALA A 27 -2.27 -5.71 7.47
C ALA A 27 -2.56 -6.83 8.48
N VAL A 28 -2.35 -8.08 8.05
CA VAL A 28 -2.57 -9.27 8.88
C VAL A 28 -1.56 -9.36 10.01
N MET A 29 -0.29 -9.01 9.75
CA MET A 29 0.72 -8.92 10.81
C MET A 29 0.31 -7.89 11.88
N PHE A 30 -0.08 -6.69 11.46
CA PHE A 30 -0.49 -5.61 12.36
C PHE A 30 -1.74 -5.98 13.17
N ALA A 31 -2.77 -6.54 12.52
CA ALA A 31 -3.98 -6.97 13.21
C ALA A 31 -3.73 -8.05 14.26
N ARG A 32 -2.79 -8.97 14.00
CA ARG A 32 -2.39 -10.00 14.97
C ARG A 32 -1.60 -9.45 16.15
N ALA A 33 -0.83 -8.38 15.95
CA ALA A 33 -0.02 -7.76 16.99
C ALA A 33 -0.82 -6.76 17.84
N GLU A 34 -1.62 -5.91 17.20
CA GLU A 34 -2.26 -4.74 17.80
C GLU A 34 -3.78 -4.91 18.03
N GLY A 35 -4.38 -5.97 17.49
CA GLY A 35 -5.81 -6.27 17.65
C GLY A 35 -6.76 -5.38 16.84
N ILE A 36 -6.24 -4.48 16.00
CA ILE A 36 -7.02 -3.62 15.12
C ILE A 36 -6.93 -4.16 13.69
N ILE A 37 -8.08 -4.37 13.04
CA ILE A 37 -8.13 -4.70 11.60
C ILE A 37 -8.03 -3.38 10.82
N PRO A 38 -6.92 -3.09 10.14
CA PRO A 38 -6.78 -1.84 9.39
C PRO A 38 -7.55 -1.88 8.07
N ALA A 39 -7.96 -0.71 7.56
CA ALA A 39 -8.42 -0.61 6.19
C ALA A 39 -7.29 -0.97 5.19
N PRO A 40 -7.60 -1.52 4.00
CA PRO A 40 -6.59 -1.80 2.97
C PRO A 40 -5.75 -0.56 2.58
N GLU A 41 -6.34 0.63 2.57
CA GLU A 41 -5.66 1.89 2.31
C GLU A 41 -4.65 2.20 3.42
N SER A 42 -5.07 2.13 4.69
CA SER A 42 -4.21 2.33 5.85
C SER A 42 -3.06 1.32 5.91
N SER A 43 -3.28 0.12 5.37
CA SER A 43 -2.28 -0.96 5.37
C SER A 43 -1.05 -0.64 4.54
N HIS A 44 -1.14 0.30 3.58
CA HIS A 44 0.03 0.80 2.85
C HIS A 44 0.96 1.58 3.77
N ALA A 45 0.41 2.40 4.67
CA ALA A 45 1.20 3.14 5.67
C ALA A 45 1.82 2.19 6.70
N ILE A 46 1.09 1.14 7.10
CA ILE A 46 1.61 0.09 7.98
C ILE A 46 2.78 -0.65 7.33
N ARG A 47 2.67 -1.04 6.06
CA ARG A 47 3.78 -1.67 5.31
C ARG A 47 5.03 -0.79 5.34
N ALA A 48 4.89 0.50 5.00
CA ALA A 48 6.00 1.45 5.04
C ALA A 48 6.59 1.61 6.45
N ALA A 49 5.74 1.68 7.48
CA ALA A 49 6.21 1.79 8.87
C ALA A 49 6.99 0.55 9.31
N ILE A 50 6.57 -0.65 8.89
CA ILE A 50 7.31 -1.90 9.13
C ILE A 50 8.67 -1.86 8.41
N ASP A 51 8.72 -1.42 7.15
CA ASP A 51 9.98 -1.28 6.40
C ASP A 51 10.96 -0.34 7.11
N GLU A 52 10.50 0.83 7.57
CA GLU A 52 11.34 1.77 8.32
C GLU A 52 11.79 1.20 9.67
N ALA A 53 10.95 0.42 10.35
CA ALA A 53 11.32 -0.25 11.61
C ALA A 53 12.40 -1.31 11.39
N VAL A 54 12.32 -2.08 10.30
CA VAL A 54 13.35 -3.06 9.92
C VAL A 54 14.67 -2.35 9.58
N LYS A 55 14.64 -1.28 8.77
CA LYS A 55 15.83 -0.47 8.47
C LYS A 55 16.48 0.10 9.73
N ALA A 56 15.69 0.64 10.65
CA ALA A 56 16.19 1.19 11.91
C ALA A 56 16.87 0.09 12.76
N LYS A 57 16.25 -1.10 12.82
CA LYS A 57 16.84 -2.27 13.50
C LYS A 57 18.16 -2.70 12.87
N GLU A 58 18.24 -2.78 11.55
CA GLU A 58 19.46 -3.16 10.82
C GLU A 58 20.58 -2.13 10.99
N ALA A 59 20.24 -0.84 11.06
CA ALA A 59 21.17 0.23 11.36
C ALA A 59 21.57 0.30 12.85
N GLY A 60 20.88 -0.41 13.74
CA GLY A 60 21.08 -0.32 15.19
C GLY A 60 20.61 1.00 15.80
N GLU A 61 19.69 1.70 15.13
CA GLU A 61 19.18 3.01 15.54
C GLU A 61 17.81 2.88 16.20
N GLN A 62 17.60 3.59 17.32
CA GLN A 62 16.27 3.74 17.89
C GLN A 62 15.55 4.91 17.22
N LYS A 63 14.52 4.61 16.41
CA LYS A 63 13.67 5.61 15.75
C LYS A 63 12.25 5.58 16.28
N VAL A 64 11.62 6.76 16.33
CA VAL A 64 10.17 6.91 16.51
C VAL A 64 9.56 7.06 15.14
N ILE A 65 8.65 6.16 14.78
CA ILE A 65 7.96 6.14 13.48
C ILE A 65 6.50 6.50 13.74
N LEU A 66 6.06 7.64 13.22
CA LEU A 66 4.66 8.03 13.23
C LEU A 66 4.05 7.71 11.87
N PHE A 67 2.93 6.98 11.86
CA PHE A 67 2.13 6.74 10.67
C PHE A 67 0.66 7.02 10.97
N ASN A 68 -0.12 7.32 9.93
CA ASN A 68 -1.55 7.57 10.05
C ASN A 68 -2.35 6.30 9.79
N LEU A 69 -3.01 5.77 10.82
CA LEU A 69 -4.03 4.73 10.67
C LEU A 69 -5.35 5.39 10.24
N SER A 70 -5.50 5.63 8.94
CA SER A 70 -6.60 6.43 8.38
C SER A 70 -8.00 5.83 8.55
N GLY A 71 -8.12 4.53 8.83
CA GLY A 71 -9.40 3.84 8.93
C GLY A 71 -9.27 2.37 9.33
N ASN A 72 -10.38 1.81 9.82
CA ASN A 72 -10.53 0.38 10.15
C ASN A 72 -11.09 -0.41 8.95
N GLY A 73 -10.84 -1.71 8.93
CA GLY A 73 -11.21 -2.61 7.84
C GLY A 73 -12.49 -3.42 8.06
N TYR A 74 -13.38 -3.01 8.97
CA TYR A 74 -14.56 -3.82 9.31
C TYR A 74 -15.50 -4.07 8.12
N PHE A 75 -15.52 -3.15 7.15
CA PHE A 75 -16.33 -3.29 5.94
C PHE A 75 -15.53 -3.82 4.73
N ASP A 76 -14.24 -4.10 4.91
CA ASP A 76 -13.33 -4.57 3.86
C ASP A 76 -13.08 -6.09 3.93
N MET A 77 -13.93 -6.82 4.65
CA MET A 77 -13.76 -8.25 4.91
C MET A 77 -13.71 -9.10 3.63
N THR A 78 -14.39 -8.67 2.57
CA THR A 78 -14.30 -9.33 1.25
C THR A 78 -12.88 -9.27 0.68
N SER A 79 -12.17 -8.15 0.87
CA SER A 79 -10.79 -8.01 0.42
C SER A 79 -9.83 -8.89 1.24
N TYR A 80 -10.08 -9.01 2.55
CA TYR A 80 -9.35 -9.94 3.42
C TYR A 80 -9.60 -11.40 3.04
N ASP A 81 -10.85 -11.77 2.74
CA ASP A 81 -11.19 -13.12 2.25
C ASP A 81 -10.51 -13.43 0.92
N TYR A 82 -10.45 -12.46 0.00
CA TYR A 82 -9.73 -12.60 -1.26
C TYR A 82 -8.21 -12.83 -1.05
N TYR A 83 -7.62 -12.18 -0.05
CA TYR A 83 -6.24 -12.44 0.37
C TYR A 83 -6.08 -13.84 0.96
N PHE A 84 -6.93 -14.23 1.93
CA PHE A 84 -6.83 -15.53 2.61
C PHE A 84 -7.13 -16.72 1.70
N SER A 85 -7.97 -16.55 0.69
CA SER A 85 -8.24 -17.55 -0.35
C SER A 85 -7.07 -17.72 -1.33
N GLY A 86 -6.01 -16.92 -1.22
CA GLY A 86 -4.83 -16.99 -2.10
C GLY A 86 -5.07 -16.46 -3.51
N ASN A 87 -6.21 -15.83 -3.76
CA ASN A 87 -6.57 -15.31 -5.08
C ASN A 87 -5.95 -13.94 -5.38
N MET A 88 -5.50 -13.22 -4.35
CA MET A 88 -4.84 -11.92 -4.49
C MET A 88 -3.51 -12.03 -5.23
N LYS A 89 -3.41 -11.33 -6.36
CA LYS A 89 -2.21 -11.26 -7.20
C LYS A 89 -1.83 -9.82 -7.45
N ASP A 90 -0.53 -9.55 -7.35
CA ASP A 90 0.01 -8.26 -7.78
C ASP A 90 -0.05 -8.20 -9.31
N VAL A 91 -0.55 -7.08 -9.82
CA VAL A 91 -0.57 -6.80 -11.26
C VAL A 91 0.62 -5.90 -11.56
N GLU A 92 1.56 -6.40 -12.36
CA GLU A 92 2.67 -5.58 -12.81
C GLU A 92 2.23 -4.62 -13.91
N TYR A 93 2.74 -3.39 -13.81
CA TYR A 93 2.64 -2.43 -14.89
C TYR A 93 3.51 -2.90 -16.06
N SER A 94 2.93 -3.03 -17.25
CA SER A 94 3.70 -3.19 -18.48
C SER A 94 3.17 -2.25 -19.56
N LYS A 95 4.09 -1.64 -20.31
CA LYS A 95 3.75 -0.73 -21.42
C LYS A 95 2.88 -1.43 -22.46
N GLU A 96 3.17 -2.70 -22.74
CA GLU A 96 2.40 -3.53 -23.66
C GLU A 96 0.96 -3.73 -23.19
N ASN A 97 0.73 -3.99 -21.90
CA ASN A 97 -0.63 -4.13 -21.36
C ASN A 97 -1.42 -2.82 -21.47
N VAL A 98 -0.75 -1.69 -21.26
CA VAL A 98 -1.36 -0.36 -21.43
C VAL A 98 -1.74 -0.12 -22.89
N GLU A 99 -0.82 -0.36 -23.83
CA GLU A 99 -1.07 -0.20 -25.27
C GLU A 99 -2.22 -1.09 -25.74
N LYS A 100 -2.26 -2.36 -25.30
CA LYS A 100 -3.38 -3.28 -25.57
C LYS A 100 -4.71 -2.77 -25.04
N SER A 101 -4.71 -2.21 -23.83
CA SER A 101 -5.93 -1.69 -23.19
C SER A 101 -6.43 -0.43 -23.89
N ILE A 102 -5.51 0.47 -24.28
CA ILE A 102 -5.83 1.68 -25.05
C ILE A 102 -6.40 1.32 -26.43
N ALA A 103 -5.83 0.31 -27.11
CA ALA A 103 -6.32 -0.14 -28.41
C ALA A 103 -7.75 -0.73 -28.37
N GLN A 104 -8.24 -1.13 -27.19
CA GLN A 104 -9.60 -1.63 -27.00
C GLN A 104 -10.62 -0.53 -26.66
N LEU A 105 -10.19 0.72 -26.50
CA LEU A 105 -11.10 1.82 -26.20
C LEU A 105 -12.01 2.10 -27.41
N PRO A 106 -13.32 2.34 -27.18
CA PRO A 106 -14.23 2.71 -28.26
C PRO A 106 -13.81 4.05 -28.87
N THR A 107 -13.89 4.16 -30.19
CA THR A 107 -13.72 5.43 -30.89
C THR A 107 -14.98 6.26 -30.69
N ILE A 108 -14.84 7.44 -30.08
CA ILE A 108 -15.92 8.40 -29.92
C ILE A 108 -15.82 9.37 -31.10
N GLU A 109 -16.90 9.52 -31.89
CA GLU A 109 -17.04 10.55 -32.93
C GLU A 109 -17.30 11.94 -32.33
#